data_AF-A0ABD3NX84-F1
#
_entry.id   AF-A0ABD3NX84-F1
#
_cell.length_a   1.000
_cell.length_b   1.000
_cell.length_c   1.000
_cell.angle_alpha   90.00
_cell.angle_beta   90.00
_cell.angle_gamma   90.00
#
_symmetry.space_group_name_H-M   'P 1'
#
loop_
_entity.id
_entity.type
_entity.pdbx_description
1 polymer ?
#
loop_
_entity_poly.entity_id
_entity_poly.type
_entity_poly.pdbx_seq_one_letter_code
_entity_poly.pdbx_strand_id
1 'polypeptide(L)'
;MGEGAYIRIQNKSKHAVSIQVIEGAKVDDAGMAQIQGDLEPGSQLPTEGEAAFGDERRYQYIEGDVRFFFQGDGYFHLEAHPADGSPKSGLKLLVNSNEWWSEDPSPDKDSPVLLVADVDSDADPTRIEIRVFDNYAGNKWMAQLEESIADVPLNRVALPGTHDSGTYNFNGELGASPDNSLTSTIDSIIGGIDCVANVVLKNIFTRLCQCQTLSFLRQLQEGIRYFDMRIAPHAETGTFHTVHGVYCVEMSDILNQFKNFLKNNPKEIVILDFNHLYEMDGHHEALIDMILEAFGDKVANYNTVRAKSTVGEYWENGYQVIIVYQNTEQTKKEKYEGLIWHSGNIRSPWPEASNTDQLKAKLEASSKENRHKGALFVMQGILTPDGELIKSQIMDTGGISIRSFAPSCNCHFVDWITGDKDGQLKLCCRGEGEDEDEGRANSIVIVDYVEHGSVIPAVINSNRTG
;
A
#
# COMPACT_ATOMS: atom_id res chain seq x y z
N MET A 1 -8.25 31.49 12.27
CA MET A 1 -7.28 31.33 11.16
C MET A 1 -6.79 29.90 11.28
N GLY A 2 -6.91 29.09 10.23
CA GLY A 2 -6.56 27.66 10.28
C GLY A 2 -5.08 27.47 10.60
N GLU A 3 -4.73 26.30 11.11
CA GLU A 3 -3.37 25.92 11.56
C GLU A 3 -2.31 25.98 10.44
N GLY A 4 -2.77 26.11 9.19
CA GLY A 4 -1.94 26.18 8.00
C GLY A 4 -1.43 24.79 7.58
N ALA A 5 -1.03 24.65 6.32
CA ALA A 5 -0.42 23.42 5.84
C ALA A 5 0.88 23.72 5.12
N TYR A 6 1.84 22.85 5.34
CA TYR A 6 3.09 22.81 4.61
C TYR A 6 2.88 22.09 3.29
N ILE A 7 3.37 22.65 2.17
CA ILE A 7 3.32 22.00 0.86
C ILE A 7 4.72 21.89 0.28
N ARG A 8 5.04 20.68 -0.19
CA ARG A 8 6.18 20.38 -1.03
C ARG A 8 5.70 19.70 -2.31
N ILE A 9 6.28 20.05 -3.45
CA ILE A 9 6.07 19.34 -4.73
C ILE A 9 7.41 18.77 -5.20
N GLN A 10 7.47 17.47 -5.44
CA GLN A 10 8.69 16.80 -5.92
C GLN A 10 8.46 16.19 -7.30
N ASN A 11 9.35 16.45 -8.24
CA ASN A 11 9.36 15.73 -9.51
C ASN A 11 10.14 14.43 -9.35
N LYS A 12 9.41 13.35 -9.10
CA LYS A 12 9.94 11.98 -9.03
C LYS A 12 9.77 11.26 -10.36
N SER A 13 9.34 11.90 -11.45
CA SER A 13 9.22 11.31 -12.79
C SER A 13 10.53 11.47 -13.58
N LYS A 14 10.65 10.80 -14.73
CA LYS A 14 11.75 11.04 -15.68
C LYS A 14 11.50 12.23 -16.62
N HIS A 15 10.32 12.84 -16.52
CA HIS A 15 9.90 13.93 -17.41
C HIS A 15 10.15 15.27 -16.72
N ALA A 16 10.70 16.24 -17.47
CA ALA A 16 10.63 17.63 -17.05
C ALA A 16 9.16 18.09 -17.13
N VAL A 17 8.68 18.78 -16.09
CA VAL A 17 7.29 19.23 -16.00
C VAL A 17 7.21 20.69 -15.56
N SER A 18 6.17 21.40 -15.99
CA SER A 18 5.79 22.70 -15.45
C SER A 18 4.57 22.54 -14.55
N ILE A 19 4.67 22.95 -13.28
CA ILE A 19 3.54 22.92 -12.34
C ILE A 19 2.79 24.25 -12.39
N GLN A 20 1.47 24.17 -12.58
CA GLN A 20 0.59 25.33 -12.67
C GLN A 20 -0.59 25.20 -11.71
N VAL A 21 -0.95 26.29 -11.03
CA VAL A 21 -2.18 26.39 -10.24
C VAL A 21 -3.28 26.92 -11.16
N ILE A 22 -4.30 26.10 -11.41
CA ILE A 22 -5.37 26.40 -12.37
C ILE A 22 -6.56 27.08 -11.69
N GLU A 23 -6.87 26.69 -10.45
CA GLU A 23 -7.98 27.22 -9.68
C GLU A 23 -7.67 27.15 -8.18
N GLY A 24 -8.03 28.18 -7.41
CA GLY A 24 -7.69 28.29 -5.98
C GLY A 24 -8.74 29.04 -5.17
N ALA A 25 -10.03 28.79 -5.42
CA ALA A 25 -11.14 29.69 -5.06
C ALA A 25 -11.29 30.06 -3.57
N LYS A 26 -10.51 29.49 -2.65
CA LYS A 26 -10.55 29.80 -1.21
C LYS A 26 -9.20 29.72 -0.47
N VAL A 27 -8.10 29.58 -1.18
CA VAL A 27 -6.76 29.69 -0.57
C VAL A 27 -6.27 31.12 -0.82
N ASP A 28 -5.66 31.76 0.18
CA ASP A 28 -5.05 33.09 -0.01
C ASP A 28 -4.02 33.00 -1.17
N ASP A 29 -4.07 33.90 -2.16
CA ASP A 29 -3.16 33.89 -3.32
C ASP A 29 -1.68 34.03 -2.90
N ALA A 30 -1.43 34.50 -1.67
CA ALA A 30 -0.10 34.60 -1.08
C ALA A 30 0.59 33.24 -0.97
N GLY A 31 1.72 33.08 -1.67
CA GLY A 31 2.54 31.87 -1.66
C GLY A 31 2.26 30.91 -2.83
N MET A 32 1.15 31.07 -3.57
CA MET A 32 0.80 30.19 -4.71
C MET A 32 1.85 30.21 -5.83
N ALA A 33 2.58 31.31 -5.97
CA ALA A 33 3.70 31.41 -6.89
C ALA A 33 4.91 30.52 -6.51
N GLN A 34 5.01 30.08 -5.25
CA GLN A 34 6.11 29.24 -4.76
C GLN A 34 5.91 27.74 -5.06
N ILE A 35 4.68 27.35 -5.38
CA ILE A 35 4.31 25.98 -5.74
C ILE A 35 4.01 25.83 -7.24
N GLN A 36 4.47 26.80 -8.04
CA GLN A 36 4.39 26.81 -9.50
C GLN A 36 5.78 27.02 -10.08
N GLY A 37 6.01 26.47 -11.25
CA GLY A 37 7.29 26.59 -11.94
C GLY A 37 7.73 25.29 -12.59
N ASP A 38 8.86 25.38 -13.29
CA ASP A 38 9.45 24.26 -13.99
C ASP A 38 10.26 23.39 -13.03
N LEU A 39 10.06 22.08 -13.14
CA LEU A 39 10.69 21.05 -12.36
C LEU A 39 11.39 20.06 -13.28
N GLU A 40 12.72 20.05 -13.23
CA GLU A 40 13.54 18.97 -13.79
C GLU A 40 13.36 17.67 -12.99
N PRO A 41 13.62 16.48 -13.59
CA PRO A 41 13.65 15.22 -12.85
C PRO A 41 14.51 15.30 -11.58
N GLY A 42 13.95 14.89 -10.44
CA GLY A 42 14.63 14.93 -9.14
C GLY A 42 14.62 16.29 -8.43
N SER A 43 14.12 17.35 -9.08
CA SER A 43 13.98 18.67 -8.45
C SER A 43 12.67 18.79 -7.64
N GLN A 44 12.56 19.86 -6.85
CA GLN A 44 11.39 20.12 -6.03
C GLN A 44 11.04 21.61 -5.96
N LEU A 45 9.77 21.89 -5.71
CA LEU A 45 9.25 23.19 -5.31
C LEU A 45 8.84 23.14 -3.84
N PRO A 46 9.07 24.22 -3.09
CA PRO A 46 9.82 25.42 -3.49
C PRO A 46 11.34 25.15 -3.64
N THR A 47 12.03 25.95 -4.48
CA THR A 47 13.46 25.77 -4.81
C THR A 47 14.44 26.50 -3.89
N GLU A 48 14.03 27.63 -3.26
CA GLU A 48 14.65 28.36 -2.13
C GLU A 48 13.98 29.76 -1.99
N GLY A 49 13.71 30.24 -0.77
CA GLY A 49 13.11 31.57 -0.55
C GLY A 49 13.35 32.16 0.85
N GLU A 50 13.69 33.45 0.92
CA GLU A 50 14.12 34.18 2.13
C GLU A 50 13.17 34.06 3.34
N ALA A 51 13.76 34.03 4.55
CA ALA A 51 13.04 34.14 5.82
C ALA A 51 12.62 35.58 6.11
N ALA A 52 11.40 35.77 6.63
CA ALA A 52 11.16 36.81 7.63
C ALA A 52 9.95 36.51 8.53
N PHE A 53 10.20 36.67 9.83
CA PHE A 53 9.26 36.69 10.94
C PHE A 53 8.74 38.12 11.15
N GLY A 54 7.44 38.31 11.41
CA GLY A 54 6.85 39.61 11.75
C GLY A 54 5.34 39.70 11.47
N ASP A 55 4.62 40.41 12.34
CA ASP A 55 3.15 40.39 12.58
C ASP A 55 2.18 40.70 11.42
N GLU A 56 2.65 40.76 10.16
CA GLU A 56 1.80 41.19 9.03
C GLU A 56 1.85 40.32 7.76
N ARG A 57 2.52 39.15 7.71
CA ARG A 57 2.46 38.24 6.53
C ARG A 57 2.31 36.74 6.85
N ARG A 58 1.54 36.04 6.00
CA ARG A 58 0.91 34.72 6.23
C ARG A 58 1.54 33.54 5.44
N TYR A 59 2.86 33.42 5.37
CA TYR A 59 3.53 32.15 4.96
C TYR A 59 4.95 32.09 5.52
N GLN A 60 5.49 30.87 5.69
CA GLN A 60 6.85 30.66 6.22
C GLN A 60 7.61 29.64 5.36
N TYR A 61 8.86 29.97 5.01
CA TYR A 61 9.79 28.99 4.42
C TYR A 61 10.55 28.28 5.54
N ILE A 62 10.55 26.95 5.55
CA ILE A 62 11.35 26.13 6.46
C ILE A 62 12.03 25.05 5.62
N GLU A 63 13.36 25.05 5.59
CA GLU A 63 14.21 23.95 5.08
C GLU A 63 13.84 23.34 3.71
N GLY A 64 13.29 24.10 2.75
CA GLY A 64 12.88 23.56 1.43
C GLY A 64 11.39 23.53 1.19
N ASP A 65 10.59 24.17 2.05
CA ASP A 65 9.14 23.97 2.09
C ASP A 65 8.36 25.24 2.48
N VAL A 66 7.10 25.35 2.05
CA VAL A 66 6.25 26.54 2.31
C VAL A 66 5.04 26.19 3.20
N ARG A 67 4.87 26.91 4.32
CA ARG A 67 3.65 26.90 5.15
C ARG A 67 2.63 27.89 4.60
N PHE A 68 1.48 27.40 4.16
CA PHE A 68 0.30 28.15 3.73
C PHE A 68 -0.72 28.26 4.85
N PHE A 69 -1.49 29.35 4.91
CA PHE A 69 -2.62 29.47 5.85
C PHE A 69 -3.93 29.39 5.08
N PHE A 70 -4.71 28.34 5.35
CA PHE A 70 -6.03 28.14 4.75
C PHE A 70 -7.12 28.83 5.59
N GLN A 71 -8.04 29.52 4.92
CA GLN A 71 -9.21 30.11 5.57
C GLN A 71 -10.44 29.21 5.38
N GLY A 72 -10.64 28.25 6.29
CA GLY A 72 -11.82 27.37 6.29
C GLY A 72 -11.84 26.35 5.15
N ASP A 73 -13.04 25.89 4.77
CA ASP A 73 -13.23 24.97 3.64
C ASP A 73 -12.67 25.56 2.35
N GLY A 74 -11.93 24.79 1.56
CA GLY A 74 -11.27 25.26 0.35
C GLY A 74 -10.80 24.16 -0.58
N TYR A 75 -10.22 24.56 -1.71
CA TYR A 75 -9.54 23.66 -2.62
C TYR A 75 -8.51 24.43 -3.45
N PHE A 76 -7.54 23.71 -4.00
CA PHE A 76 -6.72 24.19 -5.11
C PHE A 76 -6.50 23.07 -6.13
N HIS A 77 -6.31 23.46 -7.38
CA HIS A 77 -6.11 22.57 -8.51
C HIS A 77 -4.73 22.82 -9.11
N LEU A 78 -3.89 21.80 -9.12
CA LEU A 78 -2.61 21.77 -9.81
C LEU A 78 -2.67 20.98 -11.11
N GLU A 79 -1.95 21.42 -12.11
CA GLU A 79 -1.64 20.65 -13.31
C GLU A 79 -0.12 20.50 -13.47
N ALA A 80 0.32 19.32 -13.88
CA ALA A 80 1.67 19.04 -14.32
C ALA A 80 1.66 18.93 -15.84
N HIS A 81 2.41 19.81 -16.48
CA HIS A 81 2.54 19.89 -17.94
C HIS A 81 3.89 19.32 -18.36
N PRO A 82 3.95 18.15 -19.00
CA PRO A 82 5.19 17.64 -19.58
C PRO A 82 5.81 18.64 -20.58
N ALA A 83 7.12 18.85 -20.49
CA ALA A 83 7.83 19.82 -21.33
C ALA A 83 7.82 19.46 -22.84
N ASP A 84 7.57 18.20 -23.18
CA ASP A 84 7.46 17.70 -24.55
C ASP A 84 6.07 17.95 -25.18
N GLY A 85 5.14 18.54 -24.44
CA GLY A 85 3.78 18.83 -24.89
C GLY A 85 2.82 17.63 -24.82
N SER A 86 3.23 16.53 -24.19
CA SER A 86 2.36 15.39 -23.90
C SER A 86 1.15 15.79 -23.04
N PRO A 87 0.09 14.96 -22.97
CA PRO A 87 -1.07 15.25 -22.14
C PRO A 87 -0.68 15.53 -20.69
N LYS A 88 -1.40 16.46 -20.07
CA LYS A 88 -1.17 16.91 -18.70
C LYS A 88 -1.83 16.00 -17.68
N SER A 89 -1.27 15.96 -16.47
CA SER A 89 -1.92 15.39 -15.29
C SER A 89 -2.46 16.51 -14.41
N GLY A 90 -3.59 16.29 -13.76
CA GLY A 90 -4.22 17.20 -12.82
C GLY A 90 -4.36 16.56 -11.45
N LEU A 91 -4.34 17.41 -10.42
CA LEU A 91 -4.57 17.05 -9.03
C LEU A 91 -5.39 18.16 -8.38
N LYS A 92 -6.58 17.82 -7.88
CA LYS A 92 -7.40 18.72 -7.09
C LYS A 92 -7.31 18.31 -5.63
N LEU A 93 -6.78 19.19 -4.78
CA LEU A 93 -6.74 19.01 -3.34
C LEU A 93 -7.88 19.80 -2.71
N LEU A 94 -8.66 19.13 -1.87
CA LEU A 94 -9.83 19.67 -1.20
C LEU A 94 -9.63 19.59 0.32
N VAL A 95 -10.15 20.59 1.02
CA VAL A 95 -10.15 20.66 2.49
C VAL A 95 -11.51 21.13 3.00
N ASN A 96 -12.08 20.46 3.99
CA ASN A 96 -13.23 20.94 4.74
C ASN A 96 -12.98 20.76 6.24
N SER A 97 -13.31 21.74 7.09
CA SER A 97 -13.29 21.56 8.56
C SER A 97 -12.07 20.78 9.15
N ASN A 98 -10.88 20.86 8.52
CA ASN A 98 -9.60 20.15 8.78
C ASN A 98 -9.40 18.73 8.19
N GLU A 99 -10.32 18.17 7.41
CA GLU A 99 -10.10 16.94 6.64
C GLU A 99 -9.62 17.27 5.22
N TRP A 100 -8.63 16.51 4.73
CA TRP A 100 -8.04 16.67 3.40
C TRP A 100 -8.28 15.45 2.54
N TRP A 101 -8.56 15.67 1.25
CA TRP A 101 -8.59 14.60 0.24
C TRP A 101 -8.18 15.13 -1.12
N SER A 102 -7.83 14.20 -2.02
CA SER A 102 -7.44 14.51 -3.39
C SER A 102 -8.38 13.85 -4.40
N GLU A 103 -8.52 14.49 -5.55
CA GLU A 103 -9.17 13.97 -6.73
C GLU A 103 -8.21 14.13 -7.91
N ASP A 104 -8.26 13.20 -8.86
CA ASP A 104 -7.55 13.31 -10.14
C ASP A 104 -8.51 13.85 -11.22
N PRO A 105 -8.53 15.17 -11.47
CA PRO A 105 -9.35 15.81 -12.49
C PRO A 105 -8.79 15.67 -13.90
N SER A 106 -7.71 14.90 -14.12
CA SER A 106 -7.07 14.80 -15.45
C SER A 106 -8.10 14.42 -16.50
N PRO A 107 -8.30 15.26 -17.54
CA PRO A 107 -9.23 14.96 -18.62
C PRO A 107 -8.71 13.82 -19.50
N ASP A 108 -7.39 13.65 -19.53
CA ASP A 108 -6.69 12.60 -20.25
C ASP A 108 -5.97 11.69 -19.25
N LYS A 109 -6.36 10.41 -19.21
CA LYS A 109 -5.72 9.41 -18.35
C LYS A 109 -4.45 8.81 -18.97
N ASP A 110 -4.13 9.18 -20.21
CA ASP A 110 -2.93 8.76 -20.95
C ASP A 110 -1.74 9.73 -20.76
N SER A 111 -1.84 10.72 -19.86
CA SER A 111 -0.70 11.55 -19.45
C SER A 111 0.49 10.66 -19.06
N PRO A 112 1.73 10.94 -19.52
CA PRO A 112 2.91 10.15 -19.17
C PRO A 112 3.34 10.36 -17.71
N VAL A 113 2.80 11.39 -17.05
CA VAL A 113 3.04 11.69 -15.64
C VAL A 113 1.76 11.60 -14.82
N LEU A 114 1.90 11.35 -13.52
CA LEU A 114 0.82 11.28 -12.55
C LEU A 114 1.16 12.19 -11.37
N LEU A 115 0.29 13.17 -11.09
CA LEU A 115 0.32 13.96 -9.86
C LEU A 115 -0.45 13.24 -8.75
N VAL A 116 0.20 13.03 -7.61
CA VAL A 116 -0.41 12.43 -6.41
C VAL A 116 -0.04 13.24 -5.19
N ALA A 117 -0.92 13.29 -4.20
CA ALA A 117 -0.67 13.92 -2.91
C ALA A 117 -0.82 12.95 -1.75
N ASP A 118 0.12 13.02 -0.82
CA ASP A 118 0.02 12.45 0.51
C ASP A 118 -0.26 13.57 1.51
N VAL A 119 -1.21 13.35 2.41
CA VAL A 119 -1.57 14.33 3.44
C VAL A 119 -1.43 13.70 4.81
N ASP A 120 -0.56 14.29 5.62
CA ASP A 120 -0.38 13.98 7.02
C ASP A 120 -1.04 15.05 7.86
N SER A 121 -2.28 14.77 8.27
CA SER A 121 -3.12 15.64 9.10
C SER A 121 -2.71 15.65 10.57
N ASP A 122 -1.90 14.69 11.01
CA ASP A 122 -1.46 14.58 12.41
C ASP A 122 -0.24 15.47 12.69
N ALA A 123 0.45 15.93 11.64
CA ALA A 123 1.48 16.96 11.74
C ALA A 123 0.86 18.34 12.07
N ASP A 124 1.55 19.11 12.92
CA ASP A 124 1.25 20.52 13.18
C ASP A 124 2.44 21.41 12.75
N PRO A 125 2.30 22.22 11.68
CA PRO A 125 1.14 22.29 10.76
C PRO A 125 0.98 21.03 9.90
N THR A 126 -0.22 20.82 9.34
CA THR A 126 -0.50 19.71 8.40
C THR A 126 0.55 19.64 7.31
N ARG A 127 1.05 18.45 6.98
CA ARG A 127 2.05 18.24 5.93
C ARG A 127 1.40 17.67 4.66
N ILE A 128 1.63 18.32 3.53
CA ILE A 128 1.14 17.91 2.21
C ILE A 128 2.35 17.69 1.30
N GLU A 129 2.56 16.44 0.88
CA GLU A 129 3.62 16.06 -0.05
C GLU A 129 2.99 15.72 -1.39
N ILE A 130 3.26 16.54 -2.41
CA ILE A 130 2.80 16.33 -3.78
C ILE A 130 3.96 15.77 -4.58
N ARG A 131 3.72 14.71 -5.34
CA ARG A 131 4.75 14.05 -6.13
C ARG A 131 4.26 13.82 -7.55
N VAL A 132 5.15 14.07 -8.50
CA VAL A 132 4.96 13.73 -9.90
C VAL A 132 5.69 12.43 -10.18
N PHE A 133 4.99 11.40 -10.64
CA PHE A 133 5.56 10.10 -11.01
C PHE A 133 5.39 9.83 -12.50
N ASP A 134 6.13 8.86 -13.05
CA ASP A 134 5.76 8.30 -14.35
C ASP A 134 4.44 7.53 -14.18
N ASN A 135 3.51 7.71 -15.12
CA ASN A 135 2.19 7.13 -15.08
C ASN A 135 2.17 5.74 -15.74
N TYR A 136 2.32 4.71 -14.92
CA TYR A 136 2.15 3.32 -15.35
C TYR A 136 0.71 2.87 -15.06
N ALA A 137 0.10 2.17 -16.00
CA ALA A 137 -1.23 1.60 -15.83
C ALA A 137 -1.15 0.44 -14.83
N GLY A 138 -1.80 0.59 -13.68
CA GLY A 138 -1.72 -0.37 -12.57
C GLY A 138 -2.07 -1.81 -12.95
N ASN A 139 -2.95 -2.03 -13.93
CA ASN A 139 -3.31 -3.37 -14.40
C ASN A 139 -2.24 -4.06 -15.26
N LYS A 140 -1.20 -3.36 -15.72
CA LYS A 140 -0.20 -3.88 -16.67
C LYS A 140 1.19 -3.26 -16.50
N TRP A 141 1.52 -2.77 -15.31
CA TRP A 141 2.75 -2.04 -15.08
C TRP A 141 3.99 -2.92 -15.25
N MET A 142 3.92 -4.22 -14.90
CA MET A 142 5.05 -5.14 -15.09
C MET A 142 5.34 -5.33 -16.58
N ALA A 143 4.28 -5.41 -17.41
CA ALA A 143 4.42 -5.42 -18.86
C ALA A 143 5.04 -4.12 -19.42
N GLN A 144 4.62 -2.95 -18.92
CA GLN A 144 5.15 -1.65 -19.35
C GLN A 144 6.60 -1.43 -18.92
N LEU A 145 7.01 -2.05 -17.81
CA LEU A 145 8.37 -2.00 -17.28
C LEU A 145 9.22 -3.20 -17.71
N GLU A 146 8.81 -3.96 -18.74
CA GLU A 146 9.54 -5.14 -19.23
C GLU A 146 11.03 -4.88 -19.46
N GLU A 147 11.38 -3.82 -20.20
CA GLU A 147 12.77 -3.45 -20.46
C GLU A 147 13.56 -3.18 -19.17
N SER A 148 12.87 -2.76 -18.11
CA SER A 148 13.49 -2.54 -16.82
C SER A 148 13.58 -3.82 -16.01
N ILE A 149 12.53 -4.65 -15.92
CA ILE A 149 12.44 -5.72 -14.92
C ILE A 149 12.68 -7.15 -15.44
N ALA A 150 12.66 -7.39 -16.75
CA ALA A 150 12.73 -8.74 -17.30
C ALA A 150 13.94 -9.53 -16.79
N ASP A 151 15.13 -8.94 -16.82
CA ASP A 151 16.38 -9.58 -16.40
C ASP A 151 16.65 -9.47 -14.89
N VAL A 152 15.70 -8.94 -14.11
CA VAL A 152 15.87 -8.73 -12.68
C VAL A 152 15.24 -9.88 -11.90
N PRO A 153 15.97 -10.48 -10.93
CA PRO A 153 15.41 -11.45 -10.01
C PRO A 153 14.12 -10.94 -9.34
N LEU A 154 13.09 -11.78 -9.23
CA LEU A 154 11.81 -11.37 -8.65
C LEU A 154 11.97 -10.80 -7.23
N ASN A 155 12.88 -11.35 -6.43
CA ASN A 155 13.20 -10.83 -5.10
C ASN A 155 14.01 -9.52 -5.08
N ARG A 156 14.22 -8.91 -6.24
CA ARG A 156 14.80 -7.56 -6.43
C ARG A 156 13.85 -6.60 -7.15
N VAL A 157 12.67 -7.07 -7.56
CA VAL A 157 11.61 -6.21 -8.09
C VAL A 157 10.78 -5.72 -6.91
N ALA A 158 10.53 -4.43 -6.86
CA ALA A 158 9.68 -3.80 -5.86
C ALA A 158 8.20 -4.02 -6.20
N LEU A 159 7.47 -4.69 -5.32
CA LEU A 159 6.07 -5.06 -5.51
C LEU A 159 5.21 -4.34 -4.47
N PRO A 160 4.23 -3.52 -4.89
CA PRO A 160 3.26 -2.99 -3.96
C PRO A 160 2.33 -4.12 -3.50
N GLY A 161 2.06 -4.14 -2.20
CA GLY A 161 1.24 -5.16 -1.54
C GLY A 161 0.27 -4.53 -0.54
N THR A 162 -0.68 -5.34 -0.08
CA THR A 162 -1.65 -4.94 0.94
C THR A 162 -1.55 -5.83 2.17
N HIS A 163 -1.58 -5.22 3.35
CA HIS A 163 -1.79 -5.93 4.61
C HIS A 163 -3.27 -6.29 4.75
N ASP A 164 -3.55 -7.50 5.24
CA ASP A 164 -4.90 -8.03 5.46
C ASP A 164 -5.83 -7.77 4.27
N SER A 165 -5.40 -8.20 3.08
CA SER A 165 -5.93 -7.76 1.78
C SER A 165 -7.44 -7.96 1.60
N GLY A 166 -8.03 -8.94 2.30
CA GLY A 166 -9.44 -9.30 2.20
C GLY A 166 -10.40 -8.52 3.12
N THR A 167 -9.90 -7.61 3.94
CA THR A 167 -10.69 -6.93 4.98
C THR A 167 -11.48 -5.71 4.48
N TYR A 168 -11.84 -5.68 3.19
CA TYR A 168 -12.59 -4.56 2.60
C TYR A 168 -14.12 -4.71 2.66
N ASN A 169 -14.63 -5.90 2.95
CA ASN A 169 -16.07 -6.14 3.02
C ASN A 169 -16.42 -7.14 4.12
N PHE A 170 -17.02 -6.63 5.19
CA PHE A 170 -17.56 -7.47 6.27
C PHE A 170 -18.76 -8.28 5.80
N ASN A 171 -18.73 -9.59 6.05
CA ASN A 171 -19.86 -10.47 5.84
C ASN A 171 -20.75 -10.52 7.09
N GLY A 172 -21.76 -9.64 7.10
CA GLY A 172 -22.73 -9.55 8.20
C GLY A 172 -23.63 -10.77 8.38
N GLU A 173 -23.67 -11.70 7.43
CA GLU A 173 -24.40 -12.96 7.59
C GLU A 173 -23.59 -13.99 8.39
N LEU A 174 -22.26 -13.97 8.27
CA LEU A 174 -21.35 -14.89 8.94
C LEU A 174 -20.83 -14.35 10.28
N GLY A 175 -20.75 -13.02 10.44
CA GLY A 175 -20.42 -12.39 11.71
C GLY A 175 -18.96 -12.58 12.13
N ALA A 176 -18.74 -12.88 13.42
CA ALA A 176 -17.41 -13.01 14.00
C ALA A 176 -16.66 -14.25 13.49
N SER A 177 -15.35 -14.15 13.30
CA SER A 177 -14.49 -15.24 12.84
C SER A 177 -13.65 -15.84 13.98
N PRO A 178 -13.06 -17.03 13.77
CA PRO A 178 -12.34 -17.74 14.84
C PRO A 178 -10.96 -17.17 15.19
N ASP A 179 -10.41 -16.26 14.38
CA ASP A 179 -9.09 -15.63 14.57
C ASP A 179 -9.06 -14.58 15.69
N ASN A 180 -10.04 -14.60 16.59
CA ASN A 180 -10.37 -13.46 17.43
C ASN A 180 -10.64 -13.80 18.90
N SER A 181 -10.02 -13.03 19.81
CA SER A 181 -10.38 -12.98 21.23
C SER A 181 -11.56 -12.05 21.55
N LEU A 182 -11.92 -11.13 20.65
CA LEU A 182 -13.04 -10.18 20.77
C LEU A 182 -14.38 -10.88 20.81
N THR A 183 -14.51 -12.12 20.33
CA THR A 183 -15.75 -12.92 20.46
C THR A 183 -16.23 -12.95 21.92
N SER A 184 -15.30 -13.18 22.85
CA SER A 184 -15.59 -13.14 24.30
C SER A 184 -16.02 -11.76 24.82
N THR A 185 -15.49 -10.70 24.23
CA THR A 185 -15.80 -9.30 24.60
C THR A 185 -17.16 -8.89 24.03
N ILE A 186 -17.46 -9.30 22.79
CA ILE A 186 -18.72 -9.05 22.10
C ILE A 186 -19.85 -9.80 22.80
N ASP A 187 -19.68 -11.10 23.09
CA ASP A 187 -20.66 -11.91 23.84
C ASP A 187 -21.02 -11.27 25.19
N SER A 188 -20.02 -10.69 25.88
CA SER A 188 -20.19 -9.98 27.15
C SER A 188 -21.00 -8.69 27.01
N ILE A 189 -20.98 -8.03 25.83
CA ILE A 189 -21.64 -6.75 25.57
C ILE A 189 -23.09 -6.96 25.10
N ILE A 190 -23.33 -7.93 24.20
CA ILE A 190 -24.62 -8.04 23.49
C ILE A 190 -25.59 -9.06 24.10
N GLY A 191 -25.14 -9.86 25.08
CA GLY A 191 -25.99 -10.80 25.80
C GLY A 191 -26.75 -11.81 24.92
N GLY A 192 -26.24 -12.10 23.72
CA GLY A 192 -26.83 -13.04 22.75
C GLY A 192 -28.01 -12.50 21.93
N ILE A 193 -28.09 -11.19 21.67
CA ILE A 193 -29.12 -10.60 20.77
C ILE A 193 -28.53 -10.39 19.35
N ASP A 194 -28.87 -11.29 18.42
CA ASP A 194 -28.30 -11.34 17.06
C ASP A 194 -28.45 -10.03 16.25
N CYS A 195 -29.58 -9.32 16.37
CA CYS A 195 -29.80 -8.09 15.60
C CYS A 195 -28.92 -6.91 16.07
N VAL A 196 -28.50 -6.91 17.34
CA VAL A 196 -27.57 -5.91 17.89
C VAL A 196 -26.13 -6.32 17.60
N ALA A 197 -25.87 -7.63 17.53
CA ALA A 197 -24.56 -8.19 17.20
C ALA A 197 -24.00 -7.60 15.90
N ASN A 198 -24.80 -7.60 14.82
CA ASN A 198 -24.33 -7.14 13.51
C ASN A 198 -24.01 -5.64 13.45
N VAL A 199 -24.74 -4.81 14.21
CA VAL A 199 -24.46 -3.37 14.29
C VAL A 199 -23.17 -3.13 15.06
N VAL A 200 -22.97 -3.83 16.18
CA VAL A 200 -21.75 -3.74 16.99
C VAL A 200 -20.54 -4.27 16.21
N LEU A 201 -20.67 -5.43 15.58
CA LEU A 201 -19.62 -6.02 14.74
C LEU A 201 -19.24 -5.13 13.57
N LYS A 202 -20.22 -4.52 12.90
CA LYS A 202 -19.92 -3.57 11.82
C LYS A 202 -19.14 -2.36 12.32
N ASN A 203 -19.47 -1.83 13.50
CA ASN A 203 -18.72 -0.72 14.10
C ASN A 203 -17.32 -1.13 14.54
N ILE A 204 -17.15 -2.35 15.06
CA ILE A 204 -15.83 -2.91 15.40
C ILE A 204 -15.01 -3.08 14.12
N PHE A 205 -15.59 -3.68 13.09
CA PHE A 205 -14.93 -3.93 11.81
C PHE A 205 -14.38 -2.64 11.20
N THR A 206 -15.21 -1.60 11.05
CA THR A 206 -14.79 -0.34 10.44
C THR A 206 -13.73 0.42 11.24
N ARG A 207 -13.55 0.09 12.52
CA ARG A 207 -12.61 0.76 13.42
C ARG A 207 -11.31 -0.01 13.62
N LEU A 208 -11.39 -1.34 13.73
CA LEU A 208 -10.31 -2.17 14.28
C LEU A 208 -9.89 -3.32 13.37
N CYS A 209 -10.65 -3.65 12.33
CA CYS A 209 -10.39 -4.83 11.52
C CYS A 209 -10.21 -4.52 10.03
N GLN A 210 -10.84 -3.45 9.55
CA GLN A 210 -10.72 -3.04 8.16
C GLN A 210 -9.33 -2.46 7.91
N CYS A 211 -8.55 -3.11 7.05
CA CYS A 211 -7.24 -2.65 6.62
C CYS A 211 -7.25 -2.11 5.18
N GLN A 212 -8.27 -2.45 4.37
CA GLN A 212 -8.39 -1.99 2.98
C GLN A 212 -9.83 -1.55 2.68
N THR A 213 -10.04 -0.64 1.73
CA THR A 213 -11.39 -0.37 1.18
C THR A 213 -11.59 -0.88 -0.25
N LEU A 214 -10.49 -1.15 -0.96
CA LEU A 214 -10.53 -1.67 -2.32
C LEU A 214 -10.80 -3.17 -2.38
N SER A 215 -11.66 -3.60 -3.30
CA SER A 215 -11.82 -5.02 -3.62
C SER A 215 -10.54 -5.59 -4.24
N PHE A 216 -10.36 -6.92 -4.21
CA PHE A 216 -9.20 -7.56 -4.85
C PHE A 216 -9.02 -7.17 -6.32
N LEU A 217 -10.10 -7.13 -7.11
CA LEU A 217 -10.01 -6.66 -8.50
C LEU A 217 -9.52 -5.21 -8.58
N ARG A 218 -9.98 -4.31 -7.69
CA ARG A 218 -9.50 -2.93 -7.67
C ARG A 218 -8.04 -2.86 -7.24
N GLN A 219 -7.63 -3.57 -6.17
CA GLN A 219 -6.23 -3.65 -5.75
C GLN A 219 -5.32 -4.08 -6.92
N LEU A 220 -5.70 -5.12 -7.67
CA LEU A 220 -4.98 -5.57 -8.87
C LEU A 220 -4.91 -4.50 -9.96
N GLN A 221 -6.02 -3.78 -10.20
CA GLN A 221 -6.12 -2.71 -11.19
C GLN A 221 -5.31 -1.46 -10.82
N GLU A 222 -5.17 -1.15 -9.53
CA GLU A 222 -4.35 -0.03 -9.07
C GLU A 222 -2.85 -0.36 -9.12
N GLY A 223 -2.47 -1.64 -8.97
CA GLY A 223 -1.07 -2.07 -9.16
C GLY A 223 -0.57 -3.14 -8.22
N ILE A 224 -1.37 -3.54 -7.22
CA ILE A 224 -0.99 -4.50 -6.18
C ILE A 224 -0.62 -5.86 -6.77
N ARG A 225 0.53 -6.41 -6.35
CA ARG A 225 1.04 -7.72 -6.77
C ARG A 225 1.38 -8.65 -5.60
N TYR A 226 1.25 -8.20 -4.36
CA TYR A 226 1.36 -9.04 -3.17
C TYR A 226 0.11 -8.91 -2.29
N PHE A 227 -0.41 -10.04 -1.83
CA PHE A 227 -1.63 -10.09 -1.02
C PHE A 227 -1.40 -10.94 0.23
N ASP A 228 -1.58 -10.32 1.40
CA ASP A 228 -1.55 -10.98 2.70
C ASP A 228 -2.92 -11.61 2.98
N MET A 229 -2.95 -12.94 2.94
CA MET A 229 -4.17 -13.74 3.01
C MET A 229 -4.28 -14.42 4.38
N ARG A 230 -5.28 -14.00 5.15
CA ARG A 230 -5.70 -14.64 6.40
C ARG A 230 -6.99 -15.39 6.18
N ILE A 231 -7.00 -16.72 6.35
CA ILE A 231 -8.12 -17.56 5.94
C ILE A 231 -8.61 -18.43 7.09
N ALA A 232 -9.93 -18.57 7.18
CA ALA A 232 -10.60 -19.58 8.00
C ALA A 232 -11.73 -20.26 7.22
N PRO A 233 -12.04 -21.54 7.49
CA PRO A 233 -13.26 -22.16 7.02
C PRO A 233 -14.44 -21.70 7.90
N HIS A 234 -15.60 -21.50 7.28
CA HIS A 234 -16.84 -21.34 8.02
C HIS A 234 -17.30 -22.70 8.57
N ALA A 235 -17.60 -22.76 9.86
CA ALA A 235 -17.82 -24.01 10.59
C ALA A 235 -18.98 -24.87 10.06
N GLU A 236 -20.05 -24.25 9.54
CA GLU A 236 -21.24 -25.00 9.08
C GLU A 236 -21.16 -25.40 7.60
N THR A 237 -20.61 -24.52 6.77
CA THR A 237 -20.61 -24.69 5.31
C THR A 237 -19.30 -25.25 4.77
N GLY A 238 -18.21 -25.15 5.54
CA GLY A 238 -16.86 -25.48 5.08
C GLY A 238 -16.32 -24.52 4.01
N THR A 239 -17.03 -23.42 3.70
CA THR A 239 -16.56 -22.43 2.72
C THR A 239 -15.43 -21.60 3.32
N PHE A 240 -14.44 -21.25 2.51
CA PHE A 240 -13.26 -20.51 2.96
C PHE A 240 -13.47 -19.00 2.80
N HIS A 241 -13.08 -18.24 3.81
CA HIS A 241 -13.22 -16.79 3.82
C HIS A 241 -11.96 -16.12 4.33
N THR A 242 -11.70 -14.92 3.84
CA THR A 242 -10.73 -14.02 4.48
C THR A 242 -11.27 -13.57 5.84
N VAL A 243 -10.39 -13.46 6.84
CA VAL A 243 -10.76 -13.09 8.20
C VAL A 243 -9.82 -12.05 8.78
N HIS A 244 -10.39 -11.13 9.56
CA HIS A 244 -9.66 -10.34 10.55
C HIS A 244 -10.66 -9.95 11.62
N GLY A 245 -10.78 -10.75 12.67
CA GLY A 245 -11.77 -10.56 13.73
C GLY A 245 -13.23 -10.87 13.35
N VAL A 246 -13.58 -10.66 12.08
CA VAL A 246 -14.84 -11.02 11.43
C VAL A 246 -14.60 -11.72 10.10
N TYR A 247 -15.60 -12.49 9.64
CA TYR A 247 -15.62 -13.03 8.28
C TYR A 247 -15.79 -11.90 7.25
N CYS A 248 -15.00 -11.97 6.19
CA CYS A 248 -15.03 -11.00 5.10
C CYS A 248 -15.39 -11.67 3.77
N VAL A 249 -14.45 -11.79 2.84
CA VAL A 249 -14.72 -12.18 1.45
C VAL A 249 -14.50 -13.69 1.26
N GLU A 250 -15.41 -14.34 0.53
CA GLU A 250 -15.30 -15.76 0.20
C GLU A 250 -14.18 -16.03 -0.80
N MET A 251 -13.40 -17.10 -0.58
CA MET A 251 -12.27 -17.48 -1.42
C MET A 251 -12.66 -17.75 -2.88
N SER A 252 -13.85 -18.28 -3.14
CA SER A 252 -14.31 -18.55 -4.51
C SER A 252 -14.45 -17.26 -5.34
N ASP A 253 -14.97 -16.19 -4.74
CA ASP A 253 -15.10 -14.87 -5.35
C ASP A 253 -13.74 -14.21 -5.57
N ILE A 254 -12.80 -14.40 -4.64
CA ILE A 254 -11.42 -13.91 -4.75
C ILE A 254 -10.76 -14.59 -5.96
N LEU A 255 -10.76 -15.92 -6.02
CA LEU A 255 -10.13 -16.69 -7.10
C LEU A 255 -10.71 -16.33 -8.48
N ASN A 256 -12.01 -16.08 -8.58
CA ASN A 256 -12.64 -15.64 -9.83
C ASN A 256 -12.14 -14.25 -10.28
N GLN A 257 -11.98 -13.30 -9.36
CA GLN A 257 -11.42 -11.97 -9.68
C GLN A 257 -9.98 -12.08 -10.19
N PHE A 258 -9.13 -12.83 -9.50
CA PHE A 258 -7.73 -13.03 -9.90
C PHE A 258 -7.61 -13.74 -11.25
N LYS A 259 -8.36 -14.83 -11.46
CA LYS A 259 -8.35 -15.57 -12.73
C LYS A 259 -8.73 -14.67 -13.92
N ASN A 260 -9.76 -13.85 -13.76
CA ASN A 260 -10.18 -12.91 -14.79
C ASN A 260 -9.13 -11.83 -15.06
N PHE A 261 -8.49 -11.30 -14.01
CA PHE A 261 -7.42 -10.33 -14.15
C PHE A 261 -6.20 -10.93 -14.88
N LEU A 262 -5.68 -12.06 -14.41
CA LEU A 262 -4.45 -12.66 -14.92
C LEU A 262 -4.61 -13.16 -16.37
N LYS A 263 -5.79 -13.64 -16.74
CA LYS A 263 -6.12 -14.00 -18.12
C LYS A 263 -5.93 -12.83 -19.10
N ASN A 264 -6.24 -11.61 -18.67
CA ASN A 264 -6.15 -10.42 -19.52
C ASN A 264 -4.80 -9.70 -19.42
N ASN A 265 -3.94 -10.07 -18.48
CA ASN A 265 -2.66 -9.41 -18.22
C ASN A 265 -1.55 -10.47 -18.04
N PRO A 266 -1.07 -11.11 -19.13
CA PRO A 266 -0.21 -12.30 -19.08
C PRO A 266 1.20 -12.07 -18.51
N LYS A 267 1.66 -10.81 -18.43
CA LYS A 267 2.97 -10.45 -17.85
C LYS A 267 2.88 -10.01 -16.38
N GLU A 268 1.69 -10.05 -15.79
CA GLU A 268 1.54 -9.72 -14.38
C GLU A 268 1.71 -10.97 -13.52
N ILE A 269 2.56 -10.86 -12.49
CA ILE A 269 2.85 -11.92 -11.53
C ILE A 269 2.35 -11.47 -10.16
N VAL A 270 1.52 -12.30 -9.53
CA VAL A 270 0.96 -12.05 -8.19
C VAL A 270 1.50 -13.06 -7.18
N ILE A 271 1.66 -12.60 -5.94
CA ILE A 271 2.03 -13.41 -4.79
C ILE A 271 0.82 -13.45 -3.86
N LEU A 272 0.28 -14.64 -3.64
CA LEU A 272 -0.74 -14.92 -2.64
C LEU A 272 -0.05 -15.55 -1.43
N ASP A 273 0.11 -14.78 -0.36
CA ASP A 273 0.73 -15.25 0.87
C ASP A 273 -0.35 -15.66 1.86
N PHE A 274 -0.62 -16.96 1.95
CA PHE A 274 -1.50 -17.55 2.97
C PHE A 274 -0.77 -17.57 4.32
N ASN A 275 -0.64 -16.37 4.87
CA ASN A 275 0.22 -16.05 6.00
C ASN A 275 -0.39 -16.55 7.32
N HIS A 276 -1.71 -16.44 7.46
CA HIS A 276 -2.43 -16.95 8.62
C HIS A 276 -3.59 -17.86 8.21
N LEU A 277 -3.64 -19.04 8.85
CA LEU A 277 -4.56 -20.13 8.55
C LEU A 277 -5.20 -20.57 9.87
N TYR A 278 -6.47 -20.21 10.10
CA TYR A 278 -7.17 -20.42 11.36
C TYR A 278 -8.19 -21.56 11.25
N GLU A 279 -8.25 -22.44 12.26
CA GLU A 279 -9.20 -23.57 12.31
C GLU A 279 -9.16 -24.47 11.05
N MET A 280 -7.98 -24.62 10.44
CA MET A 280 -7.80 -25.31 9.16
C MET A 280 -7.60 -26.83 9.29
N ASP A 281 -7.90 -27.41 10.46
CA ASP A 281 -7.78 -28.85 10.72
C ASP A 281 -8.64 -29.65 9.74
N GLY A 282 -8.00 -30.47 8.90
CA GLY A 282 -8.69 -31.23 7.85
C GLY A 282 -9.15 -30.42 6.62
N HIS A 283 -8.98 -29.10 6.62
CA HIS A 283 -9.45 -28.22 5.55
C HIS A 283 -8.35 -27.76 4.59
N HIS A 284 -7.08 -27.89 4.98
CA HIS A 284 -5.94 -27.45 4.19
C HIS A 284 -5.93 -27.97 2.75
N GLU A 285 -6.12 -29.28 2.55
CA GLU A 285 -6.09 -29.88 1.21
C GLU A 285 -7.20 -29.34 0.31
N ALA A 286 -8.40 -29.14 0.85
CA ALA A 286 -9.53 -28.60 0.09
C ALA A 286 -9.27 -27.16 -0.37
N LEU A 287 -8.68 -26.32 0.49
CA LEU A 287 -8.28 -24.96 0.10
C LEU A 287 -7.19 -24.98 -0.96
N ILE A 288 -6.13 -25.78 -0.77
CA ILE A 288 -5.02 -25.86 -1.73
C ILE A 288 -5.53 -26.36 -3.08
N ASP A 289 -6.33 -27.44 -3.10
CA ASP A 289 -6.89 -27.99 -4.34
C ASP A 289 -7.76 -26.96 -5.08
N MET A 290 -8.60 -26.21 -4.35
CA MET A 290 -9.41 -25.13 -4.91
C MET A 290 -8.55 -24.05 -5.59
N ILE A 291 -7.44 -23.64 -4.95
CA ILE A 291 -6.52 -22.63 -5.49
C ILE A 291 -5.80 -23.16 -6.74
N LEU A 292 -5.27 -24.39 -6.67
CA LEU A 292 -4.55 -25.02 -7.79
C LEU A 292 -5.48 -25.25 -8.98
N GLU A 293 -6.74 -25.63 -8.77
CA GLU A 293 -7.74 -25.76 -9.82
C GLU A 293 -8.05 -24.40 -10.48
N ALA A 294 -8.13 -23.32 -9.69
CA ALA A 294 -8.44 -22.00 -10.21
C ALA A 294 -7.35 -21.42 -11.13
N PHE A 295 -6.08 -21.68 -10.83
CA PHE A 295 -4.94 -21.09 -11.54
C PHE A 295 -4.24 -22.05 -12.52
N GLY A 296 -4.30 -23.35 -12.27
CA GLY A 296 -3.76 -24.38 -13.15
C GLY A 296 -2.29 -24.15 -13.52
N ASP A 297 -2.03 -24.03 -14.82
CA ASP A 297 -0.69 -23.87 -15.40
C ASP A 297 0.02 -22.56 -15.04
N LYS A 298 -0.70 -21.57 -14.50
CA LYS A 298 -0.13 -20.28 -14.07
C LYS A 298 0.58 -20.34 -12.73
N VAL A 299 0.40 -21.42 -11.97
CA VAL A 299 1.07 -21.59 -10.68
C VAL A 299 2.57 -21.81 -10.89
N ALA A 300 3.36 -20.90 -10.31
CA ALA A 300 4.81 -20.94 -10.38
C ALA A 300 5.37 -22.14 -9.62
N ASN A 301 5.90 -23.12 -10.35
CA ASN A 301 6.52 -24.28 -9.73
C ASN A 301 7.90 -23.92 -9.18
N TYR A 302 8.06 -24.03 -7.85
CA TYR A 302 9.29 -23.73 -7.12
C TYR A 302 10.52 -24.53 -7.60
N ASN A 303 10.31 -25.70 -8.22
CA ASN A 303 11.41 -26.50 -8.78
C ASN A 303 11.91 -25.97 -10.13
N THR A 304 11.12 -25.12 -10.79
CA THR A 304 11.46 -24.49 -12.07
C THR A 304 11.96 -23.06 -11.85
N VAL A 305 11.22 -22.27 -11.08
CA VAL A 305 11.56 -20.86 -10.76
C VAL A 305 11.66 -20.67 -9.26
N ARG A 306 12.54 -19.77 -8.82
CA ARG A 306 12.68 -19.40 -7.39
C ARG A 306 12.62 -17.89 -7.22
N ALA A 307 12.61 -17.42 -5.98
CA ALA A 307 12.66 -15.98 -5.67
C ALA A 307 13.82 -15.24 -6.38
N LYS A 308 14.94 -15.93 -6.62
CA LYS A 308 16.12 -15.42 -7.33
C LYS A 308 16.07 -15.56 -8.87
N SER A 309 15.05 -16.22 -9.41
CA SER A 309 14.83 -16.28 -10.86
C SER A 309 14.36 -14.93 -11.35
N THR A 310 14.80 -14.56 -12.55
CA THR A 310 14.43 -13.33 -13.24
C THR A 310 12.95 -13.32 -13.58
N VAL A 311 12.33 -12.12 -13.65
CA VAL A 311 10.94 -11.99 -14.07
C VAL A 311 10.70 -12.59 -15.48
N GLY A 312 11.67 -12.45 -16.37
CA GLY A 312 11.65 -13.05 -17.71
C GLY A 312 11.48 -14.57 -17.67
N GLU A 313 12.17 -15.28 -16.77
CA GLU A 313 12.00 -16.73 -16.60
C GLU A 313 10.56 -17.10 -16.18
N TYR A 314 9.89 -16.29 -15.37
CA TYR A 314 8.47 -16.54 -15.05
C TYR A 314 7.59 -16.37 -16.30
N TRP A 315 7.81 -15.30 -17.06
CA TRP A 315 7.04 -15.01 -18.28
C TRP A 315 7.24 -16.08 -19.36
N GLU A 316 8.47 -16.54 -19.58
CA GLU A 316 8.80 -17.60 -20.53
C GLU A 316 8.10 -18.92 -20.20
N ASN A 317 7.91 -19.21 -18.91
CA ASN A 317 7.19 -20.39 -18.43
C ASN A 317 5.66 -20.18 -18.31
N GLY A 318 5.15 -18.96 -18.59
CA GLY A 318 3.73 -18.63 -18.44
C GLY A 318 3.24 -18.60 -16.98
N TYR A 319 4.17 -18.47 -16.02
CA TYR A 319 3.85 -18.40 -14.60
C TYR A 319 3.41 -17.01 -14.20
N GLN A 320 2.30 -16.95 -13.45
CA GLN A 320 1.69 -15.70 -12.99
C GLN A 320 1.32 -15.71 -11.51
N VAL A 321 1.27 -16.88 -10.85
CA VAL A 321 0.80 -16.99 -9.46
C VAL A 321 1.83 -17.71 -8.60
N ILE A 322 2.34 -17.03 -7.58
CA ILE A 322 3.14 -17.64 -6.52
C ILE A 322 2.24 -17.84 -5.31
N ILE A 323 2.15 -19.06 -4.81
CA ILE A 323 1.39 -19.40 -3.61
C ILE A 323 2.40 -19.65 -2.50
N VAL A 324 2.43 -18.78 -1.50
CA VAL A 324 3.15 -19.05 -0.25
C VAL A 324 2.14 -19.58 0.76
N TYR A 325 2.47 -20.69 1.43
CA TYR A 325 1.53 -21.36 2.33
C TYR A 325 2.18 -21.65 3.68
N GLN A 326 1.73 -20.98 4.74
CA GLN A 326 2.29 -21.11 6.10
C GLN A 326 1.84 -22.40 6.82
N ASN A 327 1.99 -23.56 6.16
CA ASN A 327 1.85 -24.87 6.79
C ASN A 327 2.94 -25.84 6.27
N THR A 328 3.89 -26.18 7.16
CA THR A 328 5.05 -27.00 6.80
C THR A 328 4.66 -28.43 6.42
N GLU A 329 3.58 -28.98 6.98
CA GLU A 329 3.15 -30.34 6.65
C GLU A 329 2.60 -30.41 5.23
N GLN A 330 1.77 -29.45 4.82
CA GLN A 330 1.21 -29.42 3.47
C GLN A 330 2.29 -29.19 2.40
N THR A 331 3.21 -28.26 2.65
CA THR A 331 4.29 -27.92 1.71
C THR A 331 5.29 -29.07 1.48
N LYS A 332 5.29 -30.10 2.34
CA LYS A 332 6.11 -31.32 2.20
C LYS A 332 5.37 -32.49 1.55
N LYS A 333 4.06 -32.38 1.28
CA LYS A 333 3.31 -33.45 0.61
C LYS A 333 3.71 -33.55 -0.85
N GLU A 334 3.97 -34.77 -1.31
CA GLU A 334 4.34 -35.08 -2.70
C GLU A 334 3.33 -34.53 -3.71
N LYS A 335 2.02 -34.59 -3.40
CA LYS A 335 0.94 -34.04 -4.23
C LYS A 335 1.11 -32.54 -4.54
N TYR A 336 1.75 -31.77 -3.65
CA TYR A 336 1.90 -30.32 -3.78
C TYR A 336 3.35 -29.89 -4.02
N GLU A 337 4.24 -30.84 -4.36
CA GLU A 337 5.66 -30.57 -4.50
C GLU A 337 5.91 -29.47 -5.54
N GLY A 338 6.51 -28.39 -5.07
CA GLY A 338 6.83 -27.20 -5.86
C GLY A 338 5.64 -26.28 -6.18
N LEU A 339 4.39 -26.71 -6.01
CA LEU A 339 3.21 -25.92 -6.35
C LEU A 339 2.79 -24.94 -5.24
N ILE A 340 3.13 -25.24 -3.99
CA ILE A 340 2.98 -24.32 -2.86
C ILE A 340 4.34 -24.12 -2.18
N TRP A 341 4.71 -22.86 -2.01
CA TRP A 341 6.03 -22.48 -1.52
C TRP A 341 6.04 -22.50 0.01
N HIS A 342 7.10 -23.07 0.59
CA HIS A 342 7.27 -23.07 2.04
C HIS A 342 7.57 -21.67 2.58
N SER A 343 7.23 -21.43 3.85
CA SER A 343 7.40 -20.15 4.54
C SER A 343 8.80 -19.56 4.49
N GLY A 344 9.85 -20.40 4.55
CA GLY A 344 11.24 -19.95 4.41
C GLY A 344 11.60 -19.24 3.07
N ASN A 345 10.70 -19.24 2.07
CA ASN A 345 10.88 -18.48 0.82
C ASN A 345 10.45 -17.02 0.92
N ILE A 346 9.82 -16.62 2.02
CA ILE A 346 9.43 -15.25 2.29
C ILE A 346 9.77 -14.88 3.74
N ARG A 347 10.14 -13.63 3.95
CA ARG A 347 10.40 -13.07 5.28
C ARG A 347 9.47 -11.89 5.46
N SER A 348 8.50 -12.03 6.36
CA SER A 348 7.50 -11.00 6.67
C SER A 348 7.50 -10.69 8.17
N PRO A 349 8.55 -10.02 8.68
CA PRO A 349 8.63 -9.63 10.09
C PRO A 349 7.60 -8.54 10.40
N TRP A 350 6.78 -8.77 11.42
CA TRP A 350 5.81 -7.80 11.88
C TRP A 350 6.49 -6.73 12.76
N PRO A 351 6.38 -5.42 12.44
CA PRO A 351 7.08 -4.40 13.20
C PRO A 351 6.56 -4.23 14.64
N GLU A 352 5.26 -4.38 14.91
CA GLU A 352 4.68 -4.10 16.24
C GLU A 352 4.99 -2.65 16.74
N ALA A 353 4.81 -1.63 15.90
CA ALA A 353 5.11 -0.24 16.23
C ALA A 353 3.82 0.58 16.41
N SER A 354 3.75 1.43 17.43
CA SER A 354 2.56 2.26 17.69
C SER A 354 2.67 3.71 17.20
N ASN A 355 3.81 4.10 16.64
CA ASN A 355 4.05 5.42 16.02
C ASN A 355 5.13 5.33 14.94
N THR A 356 5.23 6.38 14.11
CA THR A 356 6.11 6.45 12.93
C THR A 356 7.60 6.39 13.27
N ASP A 357 8.05 6.99 14.38
CA ASP A 357 9.46 6.93 14.80
C ASP A 357 9.89 5.50 15.16
N GLN A 358 9.07 4.81 15.96
CA GLN A 358 9.30 3.40 16.29
C GLN A 358 9.23 2.53 15.04
N LEU A 359 8.28 2.79 14.15
CA LEU A 359 8.13 2.05 12.91
C LEU A 359 9.40 2.19 12.06
N LYS A 360 9.89 3.41 11.83
CA LYS A 360 11.13 3.67 11.07
C LYS A 360 12.30 2.88 11.65
N ALA A 361 12.55 2.98 12.96
CA ALA A 361 13.66 2.28 13.62
C ALA A 361 13.56 0.75 13.46
N LYS A 362 12.36 0.18 13.58
CA LYS A 362 12.13 -1.26 13.43
C LYS A 362 12.26 -1.74 11.99
N LEU A 363 11.80 -0.95 11.02
CA LEU A 363 11.98 -1.23 9.60
C LEU A 363 13.45 -1.23 9.19
N GLU A 364 14.24 -0.30 9.75
CA GLU A 364 15.69 -0.24 9.54
C GLU A 364 16.41 -1.46 10.13
N ALA A 365 16.08 -1.83 11.37
CA ALA A 365 16.64 -3.01 12.02
C ALA A 365 16.29 -4.29 11.23
N SER A 366 15.01 -4.46 10.89
CA SER A 366 14.53 -5.63 10.17
C SER A 366 15.14 -5.74 8.77
N SER A 367 15.31 -4.62 8.07
CA SER A 367 16.00 -4.57 6.78
C SER A 367 17.44 -5.11 6.86
N LYS A 368 18.13 -4.91 7.99
CA LYS A 368 19.49 -5.43 8.18
C LYS A 368 19.51 -6.90 8.58
N GLU A 369 18.56 -7.32 9.42
CA GLU A 369 18.60 -8.62 10.10
C GLU A 369 17.86 -9.74 9.34
N ASN A 370 16.78 -9.41 8.61
CA ASN A 370 15.84 -10.40 8.11
C ASN A 370 15.93 -10.63 6.59
N ARG A 371 16.65 -9.79 5.85
CA ARG A 371 16.82 -9.95 4.40
C ARG A 371 17.69 -11.16 4.08
N HIS A 372 17.31 -11.91 3.05
CA HIS A 372 17.99 -13.14 2.67
C HIS A 372 18.05 -13.32 1.14
N LYS A 373 19.25 -13.63 0.62
CA LYS A 373 19.55 -13.70 -0.84
C LYS A 373 18.63 -14.59 -1.67
N GLY A 374 18.11 -15.64 -1.04
CA GLY A 374 17.27 -16.64 -1.69
C GLY A 374 15.77 -16.51 -1.42
N ALA A 375 15.34 -15.48 -0.70
CA ALA A 375 13.95 -15.32 -0.28
C ALA A 375 13.39 -13.96 -0.72
N LEU A 376 12.07 -13.88 -0.76
CA LEU A 376 11.32 -12.64 -0.81
C LEU A 376 11.37 -11.96 0.56
N PHE A 377 11.32 -10.63 0.58
CA PHE A 377 11.27 -9.85 1.81
C PHE A 377 10.10 -8.86 1.77
N VAL A 378 9.29 -8.87 2.82
CA VAL A 378 8.11 -8.03 3.00
C VAL A 378 8.44 -6.96 4.04
N MET A 379 8.37 -5.72 3.60
CA MET A 379 8.44 -4.54 4.45
C MET A 379 7.04 -4.05 4.77
N GLN A 380 6.69 -3.99 6.06
CA GLN A 380 5.35 -3.63 6.50
C GLN A 380 5.30 -2.20 7.05
N GLY A 381 4.82 -1.24 6.26
CA GLY A 381 4.58 0.14 6.67
C GLY A 381 3.27 0.30 7.44
N ILE A 382 3.08 -0.48 8.51
CA ILE A 382 1.85 -0.52 9.29
C ILE A 382 2.08 -0.15 10.75
N LEU A 383 1.12 0.55 11.35
CA LEU A 383 1.11 0.83 12.78
C LEU A 383 0.13 -0.11 13.49
N THR A 384 0.55 -0.61 14.65
CA THR A 384 -0.24 -1.49 15.49
C THR A 384 -0.73 -0.72 16.72
N PRO A 385 -2.06 -0.60 16.93
CA PRO A 385 -2.59 -0.03 18.16
C PRO A 385 -2.21 -0.92 19.36
N ASP A 386 -1.87 -0.32 20.50
CA ASP A 386 -1.55 -1.09 21.70
C ASP A 386 -2.79 -1.78 22.31
N GLY A 387 -2.58 -2.83 23.10
CA GLY A 387 -3.67 -3.66 23.64
C GLY A 387 -4.60 -2.95 24.63
N GLU A 388 -4.16 -1.86 25.26
CA GLU A 388 -5.02 -1.05 26.16
C GLU A 388 -5.86 -0.07 25.34
N LEU A 389 -5.32 0.46 24.24
CA LEU A 389 -6.02 1.26 23.24
C LEU A 389 -7.15 0.45 22.61
N ILE A 390 -6.90 -0.79 22.18
CA ILE A 390 -7.95 -1.70 21.66
C ILE A 390 -9.09 -1.90 22.68
N LYS A 391 -8.77 -2.13 23.95
CA LYS A 391 -9.78 -2.29 25.01
C LYS A 391 -10.58 -1.00 25.24
N SER A 392 -9.90 0.16 25.29
CA SER A 392 -10.57 1.45 25.44
C SER A 392 -11.47 1.77 24.24
N GLN A 393 -11.09 1.37 23.01
CA GLN A 393 -11.85 1.63 21.78
C GLN A 393 -13.12 0.79 21.66
N ILE A 394 -13.16 -0.40 22.27
CA ILE A 394 -14.37 -1.22 22.35
C ILE A 394 -15.36 -0.61 23.34
N MET A 395 -14.87 0.06 24.40
CA MET A 395 -15.70 0.65 25.45
C MET A 395 -16.04 2.13 25.24
N ASP A 396 -15.22 2.87 24.50
CA ASP A 396 -15.38 4.29 24.22
C ASP A 396 -15.75 4.53 22.75
N THR A 397 -16.83 5.28 22.54
CA THR A 397 -17.34 5.55 21.18
C THR A 397 -16.61 6.71 20.49
N GLY A 398 -15.72 7.43 21.18
CA GLY A 398 -14.96 8.54 20.61
C GLY A 398 -13.47 8.24 20.46
N GLY A 399 -12.96 8.25 19.23
CA GLY A 399 -11.63 8.85 19.01
C GLY A 399 -10.70 8.24 17.97
N ILE A 400 -10.49 6.93 17.93
CA ILE A 400 -9.36 6.37 17.16
C ILE A 400 -9.79 5.10 16.40
N SER A 401 -9.49 5.05 15.10
CA SER A 401 -9.68 3.91 14.18
C SER A 401 -8.32 3.56 13.59
N ILE A 402 -8.03 2.30 13.24
CA ILE A 402 -6.81 1.97 12.48
C ILE A 402 -6.72 2.82 11.20
N ARG A 403 -7.87 3.18 10.63
CA ARG A 403 -8.00 4.13 9.53
C ARG A 403 -7.34 5.48 9.78
N SER A 404 -7.30 5.99 11.01
CA SER A 404 -6.68 7.28 11.29
C SER A 404 -5.16 7.22 11.26
N PHE A 405 -4.55 6.05 11.48
CA PHE A 405 -3.09 5.91 11.44
C PHE A 405 -2.52 5.81 10.02
N ALA A 406 -3.28 5.25 9.08
CA ALA A 406 -2.76 4.93 7.75
C ALA A 406 -2.34 6.16 6.93
N PRO A 407 -3.10 7.28 6.85
CA PRO A 407 -2.69 8.44 6.04
C PRO A 407 -1.35 9.04 6.47
N SER A 408 -1.17 9.30 7.76
CA SER A 408 0.09 9.83 8.31
C SER A 408 1.24 8.84 8.12
N CYS A 409 1.00 7.55 8.46
CA CYS A 409 1.99 6.50 8.28
C CYS A 409 2.44 6.36 6.82
N ASN A 410 1.49 6.28 5.89
CA ASN A 410 1.77 6.13 4.46
C ASN A 410 2.55 7.33 3.91
N CYS A 411 2.19 8.55 4.33
CA CYS A 411 2.90 9.78 3.94
C CYS A 411 4.39 9.73 4.32
N HIS A 412 4.70 9.39 5.57
CA HIS A 412 6.08 9.22 6.04
C HIS A 412 6.78 8.02 5.38
N PHE A 413 6.06 6.92 5.20
CA PHE A 413 6.61 5.69 4.67
C PHE A 413 7.09 5.83 3.22
N VAL A 414 6.36 6.60 2.38
CA VAL A 414 6.80 6.93 1.01
C VAL A 414 8.17 7.62 1.01
N ASP A 415 8.42 8.55 1.93
CA ASP A 415 9.75 9.20 2.04
C ASP A 415 10.84 8.16 2.32
N TRP A 416 10.59 7.21 3.22
CA TRP A 416 11.59 6.20 3.60
C TRP A 416 11.88 5.18 2.49
N ILE A 417 10.90 4.87 1.63
CA ILE A 417 11.10 3.93 0.52
C ILE A 417 11.67 4.61 -0.73
N THR A 418 11.39 5.91 -0.94
CA THR A 418 11.87 6.67 -2.11
C THR A 418 13.16 7.45 -1.86
N GLY A 419 13.63 7.54 -0.61
CA GLY A 419 14.77 8.35 -0.19
C GLY A 419 14.33 9.72 0.32
N ASP A 420 14.72 10.05 1.56
CA ASP A 420 14.50 11.36 2.18
C ASP A 420 15.44 12.45 1.62
N LYS A 421 15.24 13.70 2.07
CA LYS A 421 16.07 14.88 1.70
C LYS A 421 17.57 14.67 1.90
N ASP A 422 17.97 13.74 2.79
CA ASP A 422 19.37 13.47 3.13
C ASP A 422 19.95 12.25 2.40
N GLY A 423 19.14 11.54 1.60
CA GLY A 423 19.57 10.36 0.85
C GLY A 423 20.07 9.20 1.72
N GLN A 424 19.74 9.19 3.02
CA GLN A 424 20.34 8.23 3.96
C GLN A 424 19.61 6.88 4.01
N LEU A 425 18.34 6.83 3.58
CA LEU A 425 17.55 5.60 3.62
C LEU A 425 16.75 5.41 2.32
N LYS A 426 17.25 4.57 1.41
CA LYS A 426 16.50 4.06 0.26
C LYS A 426 16.12 2.61 0.54
N LEU A 427 15.05 2.42 1.31
CA LEU A 427 14.63 1.07 1.71
C LEU A 427 14.20 0.25 0.49
N CYS A 428 13.58 0.87 -0.51
CA CYS A 428 13.23 0.21 -1.76
C CYS A 428 14.33 0.47 -2.80
N CYS A 429 15.39 -0.32 -2.76
CA CYS A 429 16.45 -0.29 -3.75
C CYS A 429 16.45 -1.61 -4.54
N ARG A 430 16.77 -1.52 -5.84
CA ARG A 430 17.17 -2.68 -6.65
C ARG A 430 18.46 -3.35 -6.14
N GLY A 431 19.06 -2.86 -5.06
CA GLY A 431 20.47 -3.04 -4.74
C GLY A 431 21.31 -2.31 -5.78
N GLU A 432 22.02 -1.26 -5.38
CA GLU A 432 23.12 -0.68 -6.16
C GLU A 432 24.36 -0.74 -5.25
N GLY A 433 25.52 -1.13 -5.78
CA GLY A 433 26.76 -1.23 -4.99
C GLY A 433 26.84 -2.49 -4.11
N GLU A 434 27.34 -2.36 -2.87
CA GLU A 434 27.58 -3.49 -1.96
C GLU A 434 26.31 -4.33 -1.66
N ASP A 435 25.12 -3.74 -1.78
CA ASP A 435 23.83 -4.43 -1.65
C ASP A 435 23.52 -5.40 -2.82
N GLU A 436 24.14 -5.22 -4.00
CA GLU A 436 24.07 -6.18 -5.11
C GLU A 436 24.83 -7.47 -4.78
N ASP A 437 26.01 -7.35 -4.18
CA ASP A 437 26.83 -8.49 -3.77
C ASP A 437 26.18 -9.25 -2.61
N GLU A 438 25.37 -8.57 -1.80
CA GLU A 438 24.66 -9.16 -0.66
C GLU A 438 23.23 -9.62 -0.97
N GLY A 439 22.61 -9.32 -2.12
CA GLY A 439 21.29 -9.86 -2.50
C GLY A 439 20.16 -9.53 -1.52
N ARG A 440 20.19 -8.35 -0.91
CA ARG A 440 19.29 -7.92 0.18
C ARG A 440 18.36 -6.80 -0.29
N ALA A 441 17.62 -6.97 -1.37
CA ALA A 441 16.61 -6.00 -1.79
C ALA A 441 15.29 -6.20 -1.02
N ASN A 442 14.54 -5.11 -0.81
CA ASN A 442 13.16 -5.18 -0.36
C ASN A 442 12.27 -5.42 -1.58
N SER A 443 11.80 -6.65 -1.76
CA SER A 443 10.96 -7.00 -2.91
C SER A 443 9.50 -6.62 -2.74
N ILE A 444 8.99 -6.54 -1.51
CA ILE A 444 7.56 -6.36 -1.26
C ILE A 444 7.37 -5.26 -0.20
N VAL A 445 6.42 -4.36 -0.48
CA VAL A 445 6.08 -3.24 0.39
C VAL A 445 4.58 -3.30 0.66
N ILE A 446 4.17 -3.44 1.91
CA ILE A 446 2.75 -3.49 2.31
C ILE A 446 2.39 -2.35 3.25
N VAL A 447 1.16 -1.85 3.11
CA VAL A 447 0.55 -0.84 3.99
C VAL A 447 -0.94 -1.17 4.21
N ASP A 448 -1.54 -0.49 5.18
CA ASP A 448 -2.98 -0.37 5.30
C ASP A 448 -3.49 0.78 4.40
N TYR A 449 -4.71 0.64 3.89
CA TYR A 449 -5.41 1.60 3.04
C TYR A 449 -4.55 2.12 1.89
N VAL A 450 -4.05 1.19 1.08
CA VAL A 450 -3.08 1.47 0.02
C VAL A 450 -3.58 2.45 -1.05
N GLU A 451 -4.91 2.61 -1.16
CA GLU A 451 -5.57 3.60 -2.01
C GLU A 451 -5.30 5.06 -1.60
N HIS A 452 -4.80 5.29 -0.39
CA HIS A 452 -4.50 6.62 0.10
C HIS A 452 -3.03 6.95 -0.17
N GLY A 453 -2.84 7.97 -1.02
CA GLY A 453 -1.53 8.57 -1.23
C GLY A 453 -0.73 7.95 -2.38
N SER A 454 0.59 8.04 -2.27
CA SER A 454 1.51 7.73 -3.38
C SER A 454 2.29 6.43 -3.24
N VAL A 455 1.94 5.55 -2.30
CA VAL A 455 2.64 4.27 -2.07
C VAL A 455 2.73 3.43 -3.34
N ILE A 456 1.61 3.20 -4.05
CA ILE A 456 1.60 2.39 -5.28
C ILE A 456 2.52 2.98 -6.36
N PRO A 457 2.32 4.24 -6.81
CA PRO A 457 3.17 4.80 -7.85
C PRO A 457 4.63 4.91 -7.41
N ALA A 458 4.92 5.19 -6.13
CA ALA A 458 6.27 5.23 -5.59
C ALA A 458 6.97 3.86 -5.72
N VAL A 459 6.31 2.78 -5.32
CA VAL A 459 6.87 1.42 -5.40
C VAL A 459 7.05 1.01 -6.86
N ILE A 460 6.06 1.23 -7.73
CA ILE A 460 6.17 0.90 -9.16
C ILE A 460 7.33 1.67 -9.81
N ASN A 461 7.41 2.99 -9.59
CA ASN A 461 8.45 3.84 -10.19
C ASN A 461 9.85 3.49 -9.69
N SER A 462 10.01 2.88 -8.50
CA SER A 462 11.31 2.40 -8.02
C SER A 462 11.93 1.29 -8.89
N ASN A 463 11.13 0.65 -9.74
CA ASN A 463 11.58 -0.38 -10.67
C ASN A 463 12.08 0.16 -12.01
N ARG A 464 12.01 1.47 -12.28
CA ARG A 464 12.51 2.02 -13.54
C ARG A 464 14.04 1.95 -13.61
N THR A 465 14.56 1.95 -14.82
CA THR A 465 16.00 2.15 -15.08
C THR A 465 16.21 3.61 -15.49
N GLY A 466 17.20 4.27 -14.88
CA GLY A 466 17.66 5.63 -15.21
C GLY A 466 16.55 6.66 -15.39
#